data_AF-A0A853CRZ5-F1
#
_entry.id   AF-A0A853CRZ5-F1
#
_cell.length_a   1.000
_cell.length_b   1.000
_cell.length_c   1.000
_cell.angle_alpha   90.00
_cell.angle_beta   90.00
_cell.angle_gamma   90.00
#
_symmetry.space_group_name_H-M   'P 1'
#
loop_
_entity.id
_entity.type
_entity.pdbx_description
1 polymer ?
#
loop_
_entity_poly.entity_id
_entity_poly.type
_entity_poly.pdbx_seq_one_letter_code
_entity_poly.pdbx_strand_id
1 'polypeptide(L)'
;MRSSPRRILAALAVTGACVVALAGCTPQPLPGAAPTGTYSPGPCPSSPSGTLSDSGVPGADQRIVPFTPAGFRVCHYGALPSRALQTGVVVDDPARAARVASFLDSTGRHDTGAVNCPMDDGEAVEFTFWSGASHLAVMLGLTGCRIASNGSTFRLDVEPTPDFLLAAGLPSAPTP
;
A
#
# COMPACT_ATOMS: atom_id res chain seq x y z
N MET A 1 18.93 -33.62 -20.74
CA MET A 1 17.56 -33.59 -21.28
C MET A 1 16.68 -34.50 -20.45
N ARG A 2 15.95 -33.97 -19.45
CA ARG A 2 14.97 -34.75 -18.68
C ARG A 2 13.65 -33.98 -18.69
N SER A 3 12.68 -34.60 -19.34
CA SER A 3 11.30 -34.16 -19.51
C SER A 3 10.54 -34.35 -18.20
N SER A 4 9.89 -33.30 -17.70
CA SER A 4 8.96 -33.37 -16.56
C SER A 4 7.53 -33.09 -17.04
N PRO A 5 6.54 -33.90 -16.60
CA PRO A 5 5.20 -33.92 -17.18
C PRO A 5 4.27 -32.81 -16.64
N ARG A 6 3.47 -32.29 -17.57
CA ARG A 6 2.34 -31.37 -17.37
C ARG A 6 1.31 -31.97 -16.42
N ARG A 7 0.94 -31.25 -15.35
CA ARG A 7 -0.22 -31.58 -14.51
C ARG A 7 -1.45 -30.80 -14.98
N ILE A 8 -2.53 -31.54 -15.10
CA ILE A 8 -3.81 -31.24 -15.74
C ILE A 8 -4.66 -30.38 -14.80
N LEU A 9 -5.24 -29.30 -15.33
CA LEU A 9 -6.29 -28.50 -14.68
C LEU A 9 -7.58 -29.31 -14.61
N ALA A 10 -8.16 -29.42 -13.40
CA ALA A 10 -9.55 -29.81 -13.22
C ALA A 10 -10.38 -28.52 -12.99
N ALA A 11 -11.16 -28.13 -14.00
CA ALA A 11 -12.14 -27.06 -13.90
C ALA A 11 -13.42 -27.63 -13.27
N LEU A 12 -13.74 -27.21 -12.04
CA LEU A 12 -15.02 -27.50 -11.41
C LEU A 12 -16.02 -26.41 -11.85
N ALA A 13 -16.88 -26.74 -12.81
CA ALA A 13 -17.98 -25.88 -13.22
C ALA A 13 -19.11 -26.00 -12.19
N VAL A 14 -19.33 -24.95 -11.38
CA VAL A 14 -20.49 -24.84 -10.49
C VAL A 14 -21.59 -24.12 -11.27
N THR A 15 -22.48 -24.91 -11.88
CA THR A 15 -23.76 -24.44 -12.41
C THR A 15 -24.74 -24.22 -11.25
N GLY A 16 -24.77 -23.00 -10.71
CA GLY A 16 -25.78 -22.55 -9.77
C GLY A 16 -26.99 -21.96 -10.51
N ALA A 17 -28.13 -22.63 -10.42
CA ALA A 17 -29.40 -22.24 -11.03
C ALA A 17 -29.95 -20.95 -10.40
N CYS A 18 -30.27 -19.97 -11.24
CA CYS A 18 -30.97 -18.75 -10.87
C CYS A 18 -32.49 -19.02 -10.93
N VAL A 19 -33.15 -19.03 -9.78
CA VAL A 19 -34.62 -19.10 -9.68
C VAL A 19 -35.17 -17.70 -9.97
N VAL A 20 -35.85 -17.55 -11.11
CA VAL A 20 -36.50 -16.30 -11.54
C VAL A 20 -37.89 -16.24 -10.91
N ALA A 21 -38.06 -15.45 -9.87
CA ALA A 21 -39.37 -15.04 -9.35
C ALA A 21 -39.76 -13.69 -9.96
N LEU A 22 -40.81 -13.71 -10.79
CA LEU A 22 -41.43 -12.56 -11.44
C LEU A 22 -42.27 -11.76 -10.43
N ALA A 23 -41.63 -10.93 -9.61
CA ALA A 23 -42.29 -9.84 -8.89
C ALA A 23 -41.53 -8.56 -9.19
N GLY A 24 -42.24 -7.51 -9.62
CA GLY A 24 -41.66 -6.25 -10.10
C GLY A 24 -40.69 -5.63 -9.10
N CYS A 25 -39.39 -5.84 -9.33
CA CYS A 25 -38.33 -5.09 -8.66
C CYS A 25 -38.24 -3.72 -9.34
N THR A 26 -38.91 -2.72 -8.78
CA THR A 26 -38.46 -1.34 -8.97
C THR A 26 -37.02 -1.28 -8.43
N PRO A 27 -36.01 -0.88 -9.23
CA PRO A 27 -34.64 -0.77 -8.75
C PRO A 27 -34.62 0.25 -7.62
N GLN A 28 -34.48 -0.24 -6.38
CA GLN A 28 -34.26 0.62 -5.23
C GLN A 28 -32.92 1.35 -5.48
N PRO A 29 -32.89 2.69 -5.50
CA PRO A 29 -31.62 3.41 -5.59
C PRO A 29 -30.80 3.01 -4.38
N LEU A 30 -29.73 2.25 -4.59
CA LEU A 30 -28.80 1.88 -3.53
C LEU A 30 -28.28 3.19 -2.92
N PRO A 31 -28.43 3.41 -1.61
CA PRO A 31 -27.83 4.56 -0.96
C PRO A 31 -26.31 4.39 -1.02
N GLY A 32 -25.67 5.23 -1.83
CA GLY A 32 -24.22 5.19 -2.05
C GLY A 32 -23.88 5.24 -3.54
N ALA A 33 -24.15 6.39 -4.18
CA ALA A 33 -23.48 6.68 -5.44
C ALA A 33 -21.97 6.56 -5.19
N ALA A 34 -21.31 5.66 -5.93
CA ALA A 34 -19.86 5.53 -5.86
C ALA A 34 -19.25 6.92 -6.08
N PRO A 35 -18.27 7.33 -5.25
CA PRO A 35 -17.67 8.65 -5.39
C PRO A 35 -17.14 8.80 -6.82
N THR A 36 -17.75 9.72 -7.57
CA THR A 36 -17.38 10.06 -8.95
C THR A 36 -16.23 11.06 -8.87
N GLY A 37 -15.06 10.56 -8.49
CA GLY A 37 -13.85 11.36 -8.38
C GLY A 37 -12.62 10.55 -8.71
N THR A 38 -11.63 11.22 -9.27
CA THR A 38 -10.26 10.72 -9.36
C THR A 38 -9.42 11.51 -8.37
N TYR A 39 -8.80 10.81 -7.44
CA TYR A 39 -7.77 11.41 -6.60
C TYR A 39 -6.59 11.82 -7.48
N SER A 40 -6.19 13.09 -7.36
CA SER A 40 -4.96 13.59 -7.98
C SER A 40 -3.95 13.81 -6.87
N PRO A 41 -2.80 13.12 -6.86
CA PRO A 41 -1.78 13.35 -5.87
C PRO A 41 -1.26 14.80 -6.00
N GLY A 42 -1.24 15.52 -4.88
CA GLY A 42 -0.55 16.81 -4.80
C GLY A 42 0.98 16.63 -4.77
N PRO A 43 1.76 17.73 -4.71
CA PRO A 43 3.20 17.64 -4.47
C PRO A 43 3.50 17.01 -3.10
N CYS A 44 4.72 16.50 -2.94
CA CYS A 44 5.21 16.08 -1.63
C CYS A 44 5.28 17.29 -0.68
N PRO A 45 4.80 17.16 0.58
CA PRO A 45 4.99 18.22 1.56
C PRO A 45 6.48 18.37 1.90
N SER A 46 6.86 19.52 2.45
CA SER A 46 8.26 19.81 2.81
C SER A 46 8.77 18.99 4.00
N SER A 47 7.86 18.45 4.80
CA SER A 47 8.11 17.66 6.00
C SER A 47 7.15 16.46 6.03
N PRO A 48 7.55 15.33 6.63
CA PRO A 48 6.69 14.16 6.71
C PRO A 48 5.41 14.48 7.47
N SER A 49 4.30 13.87 7.03
CA SER A 49 3.11 13.77 7.85
C SER A 49 3.51 13.09 9.17
N GLY A 50 3.26 13.75 10.32
CA GLY A 50 3.68 13.23 11.63
C GLY A 50 3.00 11.92 12.01
N THR A 51 2.05 11.96 12.93
CA THR A 51 1.25 10.77 13.24
C THR A 51 0.24 10.54 12.12
N LEU A 52 0.33 9.39 11.44
CA LEU A 52 -0.74 8.95 10.54
C LEU A 52 -2.01 8.74 11.37
N SER A 53 -3.09 9.41 10.98
CA SER A 53 -4.40 9.13 11.54
C SER A 53 -4.92 7.79 11.01
N ASP A 54 -5.83 7.16 11.75
CA ASP A 54 -6.55 5.99 11.26
C ASP A 54 -7.15 6.32 9.88
N SER A 55 -6.81 5.48 8.90
CA SER A 55 -7.12 5.77 7.51
C SER A 55 -8.62 5.75 7.20
N GLY A 56 -9.43 5.08 8.04
CA GLY A 56 -10.85 4.85 7.77
C GLY A 56 -11.12 4.06 6.48
N VAL A 57 -10.08 3.53 5.82
CA VAL A 57 -10.21 2.73 4.61
C VAL A 57 -10.62 1.30 5.02
N PRO A 58 -11.69 0.74 4.44
CA PRO A 58 -12.11 -0.63 4.77
C PRO A 58 -10.98 -1.64 4.60
N GLY A 59 -10.70 -2.44 5.64
CA GLY A 59 -9.65 -3.47 5.66
C GLY A 59 -8.25 -2.97 6.04
N ALA A 60 -8.08 -1.67 6.35
CA ALA A 60 -6.80 -1.10 6.74
C ALA A 60 -6.23 -1.65 8.06
N ASP A 61 -7.07 -2.25 8.90
CA ASP A 61 -6.70 -2.99 10.10
C ASP A 61 -5.95 -4.31 9.79
N GLN A 62 -6.19 -4.89 8.61
CA GLN A 62 -5.64 -6.19 8.21
C GLN A 62 -4.47 -6.09 7.23
N ARG A 63 -4.46 -5.03 6.42
CA ARG A 63 -3.46 -4.82 5.35
C ARG A 63 -2.96 -3.38 5.39
N ILE A 64 -1.67 -3.20 5.11
CA ILE A 64 -1.05 -1.89 4.94
C ILE A 64 -1.71 -1.16 3.76
N VAL A 65 -1.98 -1.87 2.66
CA VAL A 65 -2.72 -1.34 1.49
C VAL A 65 -3.93 -2.23 1.16
N PRO A 66 -5.13 -1.94 1.69
CA PRO A 66 -6.29 -2.83 1.63
C PRO A 66 -7.07 -2.76 0.29
N PHE A 67 -6.49 -2.20 -0.76
CA PHE A 67 -7.10 -2.13 -2.09
C PHE A 67 -6.04 -2.31 -3.19
N THR A 68 -6.48 -2.44 -4.45
CA THR A 68 -5.58 -2.45 -5.60
C THR A 68 -5.31 -1.02 -6.06
N PRO A 69 -4.09 -0.48 -5.84
CA PRO A 69 -3.78 0.89 -6.22
C PRO A 69 -3.63 1.05 -7.73
N ALA A 70 -4.11 2.16 -8.26
CA ALA A 70 -3.86 2.61 -9.64
C ALA A 70 -2.52 3.35 -9.76
N GLY A 71 -2.02 3.91 -8.68
CA GLY A 71 -0.74 4.60 -8.61
C GLY A 71 -0.36 4.93 -7.16
N PHE A 72 0.81 5.52 -7.00
CA PHE A 72 1.27 6.04 -5.70
C PHE A 72 2.22 7.22 -5.87
N ARG A 73 2.28 8.05 -4.83
CA ARG A 73 3.28 9.09 -4.66
C ARG A 73 4.20 8.62 -3.55
N VAL A 74 5.50 8.81 -3.72
CA VAL A 74 6.51 8.54 -2.71
C VAL A 74 7.23 9.84 -2.36
N CYS A 75 7.41 10.10 -1.08
CA CYS A 75 8.13 11.24 -0.54
C CYS A 75 9.18 10.73 0.44
N HIS A 76 10.46 10.91 0.13
CA HIS A 76 11.57 10.49 0.99
C HIS A 76 12.06 11.69 1.80
N TYR A 77 12.07 11.53 3.11
CA TYR A 77 12.54 12.54 4.06
C TYR A 77 13.82 12.05 4.73
N GLY A 78 14.79 12.95 4.88
CA GLY A 78 16.06 12.63 5.52
C GLY A 78 15.92 12.40 7.02
N ALA A 79 17.03 11.99 7.64
CA ALA A 79 17.13 11.85 9.10
C ALA A 79 17.08 13.20 9.84
N LEU A 80 16.94 13.12 11.17
CA LEU A 80 17.18 14.24 12.08
C LEU A 80 18.61 14.80 11.92
N PRO A 81 18.80 16.12 12.12
CA PRO A 81 17.83 17.08 12.65
C PRO A 81 16.91 17.71 11.59
N SER A 82 17.18 17.50 10.30
CA SER A 82 16.54 18.33 9.26
C SER A 82 15.24 17.76 8.67
N ARG A 83 14.94 16.46 8.80
CA ARG A 83 13.72 15.75 8.30
C ARG A 83 13.07 16.37 7.05
N ALA A 84 13.90 16.85 6.14
CA ALA A 84 13.48 17.62 4.99
C ALA A 84 13.25 16.66 3.82
N LEU A 85 12.29 17.01 2.97
CA LEU A 85 12.07 16.31 1.71
C LEU A 85 13.37 16.24 0.90
N GLN A 86 13.85 15.03 0.66
CA GLN A 86 15.02 14.74 -0.17
C GLN A 86 14.61 14.52 -1.62
N THR A 87 13.57 13.70 -1.82
CA THR A 87 13.05 13.41 -3.15
C THR A 87 11.55 13.09 -3.09
N GLY A 88 10.85 13.35 -4.19
CA GLY A 88 9.45 13.05 -4.37
C GLY A 88 9.18 12.56 -5.79
N VAL A 89 8.45 11.46 -5.92
CA VAL A 89 8.11 10.85 -7.21
C VAL A 89 6.63 10.46 -7.22
N VAL A 90 5.97 10.67 -8.36
CA VAL A 90 4.61 10.18 -8.64
C VAL A 90 4.73 9.06 -9.65
N VAL A 91 4.07 7.93 -9.37
CA VAL A 91 4.07 6.74 -10.21
C VAL A 91 2.62 6.38 -10.57
N ASP A 92 2.21 6.73 -11.77
CA ASP A 92 0.91 6.42 -12.37
C ASP A 92 0.92 5.08 -13.13
N ASP A 93 1.52 4.05 -12.54
CA ASP A 93 1.60 2.70 -13.11
C ASP A 93 0.97 1.68 -12.15
N PRO A 94 -0.22 1.12 -12.47
CA PRO A 94 -0.92 0.17 -11.61
C PRO A 94 -0.12 -1.10 -11.31
N ALA A 95 0.69 -1.57 -12.27
CA ALA A 95 1.47 -2.78 -12.07
C ALA A 95 2.64 -2.53 -11.10
N ARG A 96 3.28 -1.36 -11.18
CA ARG A 96 4.28 -0.93 -10.18
C ARG A 96 3.63 -0.70 -8.82
N ALA A 97 2.50 -0.01 -8.78
CA ALA A 97 1.77 0.26 -7.55
C ALA A 97 1.37 -1.02 -6.81
N ALA A 98 0.84 -2.01 -7.55
CA ALA A 98 0.49 -3.30 -7.01
C ALA A 98 1.71 -4.06 -6.45
N ARG A 99 2.88 -3.98 -7.10
CA ARG A 99 4.12 -4.58 -6.60
C ARG A 99 4.58 -3.96 -5.29
N VAL A 100 4.61 -2.62 -5.21
CA VAL A 100 4.99 -1.89 -3.99
C VAL A 100 4.00 -2.19 -2.85
N ALA A 101 2.69 -2.12 -3.12
CA ALA A 101 1.66 -2.44 -2.14
C ALA A 101 1.76 -3.89 -1.63
N SER A 102 1.92 -4.85 -2.55
CA SER A 102 2.09 -6.26 -2.19
C SER A 102 3.33 -6.48 -1.32
N PHE A 103 4.44 -5.81 -1.62
CA PHE A 103 5.65 -5.89 -0.81
C PHE A 103 5.37 -5.42 0.62
N LEU A 104 4.79 -4.23 0.78
CA LEU A 104 4.48 -3.65 2.10
C LEU A 104 3.51 -4.52 2.91
N ASP A 105 2.55 -5.18 2.26
CA ASP A 105 1.61 -6.09 2.91
C ASP A 105 2.23 -7.42 3.33
N SER A 106 3.22 -7.92 2.58
CA SER A 106 3.82 -9.24 2.78
C SER A 106 5.09 -9.23 3.63
N THR A 107 5.77 -8.10 3.69
CA THR A 107 7.06 -7.97 4.37
C THR A 107 6.87 -7.63 5.84
N GLY A 108 7.81 -8.12 6.66
CA GLY A 108 7.86 -7.85 8.07
C GLY A 108 6.91 -8.72 8.88
N ARG A 109 7.07 -8.67 10.21
CA ARG A 109 6.16 -9.35 11.12
C ARG A 109 4.98 -8.44 11.45
N HIS A 110 3.79 -9.03 11.49
CA HIS A 110 2.65 -8.37 12.09
C HIS A 110 2.82 -8.46 13.61
N ASP A 111 2.78 -7.31 14.28
CA ASP A 111 2.91 -7.26 15.73
C ASP A 111 1.74 -6.46 16.29
N THR A 112 1.28 -6.85 17.47
CA THR A 112 0.16 -6.22 18.17
C THR A 112 0.67 -5.87 19.58
N GLY A 113 1.32 -4.72 19.69
CA GLY A 113 1.94 -4.30 20.95
C GLY A 113 2.66 -2.96 20.84
N ALA A 114 3.08 -2.42 21.99
CA ALA A 114 3.91 -1.24 22.02
C ALA A 114 5.30 -1.57 21.47
N VAL A 115 5.73 -0.88 20.42
CA VAL A 115 7.02 -1.09 19.77
C VAL A 115 7.99 -0.05 20.30
N ASN A 116 9.06 -0.49 20.98
CA ASN A 116 10.13 0.39 21.41
C ASN A 116 11.25 0.40 20.35
N CYS A 117 11.48 1.55 19.72
CA CYS A 117 12.45 1.72 18.64
C CYS A 117 13.58 2.68 19.03
N PRO A 118 14.58 2.21 19.79
CA PRO A 118 15.59 3.07 20.39
C PRO A 118 16.60 3.70 19.42
N MET A 119 16.52 3.43 18.11
CA MET A 119 17.47 3.95 17.10
C MET A 119 16.77 4.51 15.84
N ASP A 120 15.56 5.04 15.99
CA ASP A 120 14.89 5.76 14.90
C ASP A 120 15.43 7.19 14.81
N ASP A 121 16.25 7.47 13.80
CA ASP A 121 16.72 8.83 13.48
C ASP A 121 15.66 9.66 12.74
N GLY A 122 14.50 9.07 12.45
CA GLY A 122 13.37 9.69 11.79
C GLY A 122 13.47 9.74 10.28
N GLU A 123 14.45 9.07 9.66
CA GLU A 123 14.48 8.88 8.21
C GLU A 123 13.30 8.01 7.77
N ALA A 124 12.47 8.55 6.87
CA ALA A 124 11.21 7.92 6.53
C ALA A 124 10.83 8.17 5.06
N VAL A 125 10.02 7.26 4.55
CA VAL A 125 9.36 7.36 3.26
C VAL A 125 7.86 7.38 3.49
N GLU A 126 7.19 8.39 2.96
CA GLU A 126 5.73 8.46 2.96
C GLU A 126 5.22 8.09 1.56
N PHE A 127 4.42 7.04 1.51
CA PHE A 127 3.65 6.66 0.33
C PHE A 127 2.24 7.21 0.43
N THR A 128 1.68 7.66 -0.68
CA THR A 128 0.26 7.95 -0.82
C THR A 128 -0.27 7.14 -1.99
N PHE A 129 -0.95 6.03 -1.71
CA PHE A 129 -1.60 5.17 -2.71
C PHE A 129 -2.97 5.72 -3.07
N TRP A 130 -3.42 5.51 -4.30
CA TRP A 130 -4.79 5.86 -4.70
C TRP A 130 -5.41 4.86 -5.67
N SER A 131 -6.74 4.84 -5.70
CA SER A 131 -7.56 4.10 -6.67
C SER A 131 -8.94 4.77 -6.78
N GLY A 132 -9.27 5.34 -7.95
CA GLY A 132 -10.45 6.19 -8.09
C GLY A 132 -10.39 7.39 -7.13
N ALA A 133 -11.42 7.59 -6.31
CA ALA A 133 -11.46 8.64 -5.29
C ALA A 133 -10.78 8.25 -3.96
N SER A 134 -10.50 6.96 -3.76
CA SER A 134 -9.89 6.44 -2.54
C SER A 134 -8.39 6.68 -2.53
N HIS A 135 -7.86 7.06 -1.37
CA HIS A 135 -6.42 7.21 -1.16
C HIS A 135 -6.04 6.78 0.27
N LEU A 136 -4.76 6.44 0.45
CA LEU A 136 -4.21 5.98 1.71
C LEU A 136 -2.77 6.41 1.87
N ALA A 137 -2.45 7.02 3.01
CA ALA A 137 -1.07 7.31 3.38
C ALA A 137 -0.45 6.12 4.13
N VAL A 138 0.78 5.78 3.78
CA VAL A 138 1.59 4.74 4.44
C VAL A 138 2.96 5.34 4.74
N MET A 139 3.42 5.22 5.98
CA MET A 139 4.74 5.65 6.40
C MET A 139 5.64 4.43 6.57
N LEU A 140 6.83 4.49 6.00
CA LEU A 140 7.88 3.49 6.11
C LEU A 140 9.12 4.13 6.74
N GLY A 141 9.47 3.73 7.96
CA GLY A 141 10.76 4.09 8.56
C GLY A 141 11.90 3.33 7.87
N LEU A 142 12.98 4.03 7.50
CA LEU A 142 14.15 3.43 6.87
C LEU A 142 15.23 3.00 7.89
N THR A 143 15.17 3.56 9.08
CA THR A 143 16.12 3.34 10.19
C THR A 143 15.39 2.78 11.42
N GLY A 144 16.15 2.45 12.47
CA GLY A 144 15.60 1.84 13.68
C GLY A 144 14.90 0.50 13.42
N CYS A 145 13.65 0.37 13.87
CA CYS A 145 12.85 -0.86 13.73
C CYS A 145 12.28 -1.10 12.32
N ARG A 146 12.45 -0.13 11.40
CA ARG A 146 11.89 -0.17 10.05
C ARG A 146 10.42 -0.57 9.99
N ILE A 147 9.57 0.38 10.38
CA ILE A 147 8.13 0.16 10.51
C ILE A 147 7.42 0.64 9.24
N ALA A 148 6.57 -0.20 8.64
CA ALA A 148 5.55 0.25 7.70
C ALA A 148 4.21 0.36 8.42
N SER A 149 3.52 1.50 8.33
CA SER A 149 2.23 1.72 8.98
C SER A 149 1.30 2.55 8.11
N ASN A 150 0.01 2.26 8.15
CA ASN A 150 -1.05 3.07 7.52
C ASN A 150 -1.90 3.83 8.56
N GLY A 151 -1.44 3.89 9.82
CA GLY A 151 -2.18 4.47 10.95
C GLY A 151 -3.14 3.50 11.65
N SER A 152 -3.62 2.46 10.96
CA SER A 152 -4.55 1.45 11.50
C SER A 152 -3.84 0.12 11.81
N THR A 153 -2.87 -0.27 10.99
CA THR A 153 -2.07 -1.49 11.13
C THR A 153 -0.61 -1.21 10.81
N PHE A 154 0.30 -2.04 11.33
CA PHE A 154 1.74 -1.89 11.07
C PHE A 154 2.47 -3.23 10.87
N ARG A 155 3.64 -3.13 10.25
CA ARG A 155 4.62 -4.20 10.02
C ARG A 155 5.97 -3.76 10.55
N LEU A 156 6.64 -4.65 11.29
CA LEU A 156 7.99 -4.43 11.81
C LEU A 156 9.03 -5.18 10.99
N ASP A 157 10.29 -4.73 11.07
CA ASP A 157 11.43 -5.33 10.38
C ASP A 157 11.24 -5.34 8.85
N VAL A 158 10.66 -4.26 8.31
CA VAL A 158 10.46 -4.10 6.87
C VAL A 158 11.77 -3.72 6.23
N GLU A 159 12.45 -4.68 5.58
CA GLU A 159 13.73 -4.43 4.92
C GLU A 159 13.55 -4.15 3.42
N PRO A 160 13.69 -2.88 2.97
CA PRO A 160 13.51 -2.53 1.56
C PRO A 160 14.53 -3.25 0.68
N THR A 161 14.06 -4.03 -0.30
CA THR A 161 14.95 -4.66 -1.29
C THR A 161 15.35 -3.67 -2.38
N PRO A 162 16.45 -3.90 -3.11
CA PRO A 162 16.80 -3.08 -4.27
C PRO A 162 15.66 -2.98 -5.30
N ASP A 163 14.97 -4.10 -5.56
CA ASP A 163 13.82 -4.15 -6.47
C ASP A 163 12.65 -3.28 -5.97
N PHE A 164 12.39 -3.28 -4.66
CA PHE A 164 11.38 -2.42 -4.06
C PHE A 164 11.74 -0.94 -4.22
N LEU A 165 12.99 -0.56 -3.92
CA LEU A 165 13.46 0.83 -4.05
C LEU A 165 13.34 1.30 -5.50
N LEU A 166 13.75 0.48 -6.46
CA LEU A 166 13.60 0.75 -7.88
C LEU A 166 12.13 0.89 -8.29
N ALA A 167 11.27 -0.04 -7.84
CA ALA A 167 9.84 0.00 -8.12
C ALA A 167 9.18 1.25 -7.52
N ALA A 168 9.60 1.67 -6.33
CA ALA A 168 9.18 2.90 -5.66
C ALA A 168 9.70 4.17 -6.34
N GLY A 169 10.73 4.10 -7.18
CA GLY A 169 11.40 5.28 -7.74
C GLY A 169 12.32 5.97 -6.73
N LEU A 170 12.76 5.24 -5.72
CA LEU A 170 13.74 5.69 -4.74
C LEU A 170 15.15 5.35 -5.22
N PRO A 171 16.17 6.15 -4.86
CA PRO A 171 17.54 5.75 -5.09
C PRO A 171 17.79 4.42 -4.37
N SER A 172 18.34 3.43 -5.09
CA SER A 172 18.94 2.27 -4.43
C SER A 172 20.04 2.81 -3.52
N ALA A 173 20.00 2.47 -2.22
CA ALA A 173 21.00 2.91 -1.27
C ALA A 173 22.42 2.71 -1.84
N PRO A 174 23.37 3.63 -1.57
CA PRO A 174 24.76 3.39 -1.93
C PRO A 174 25.18 2.08 -1.27
N THR A 175 25.57 1.11 -2.09
CA THR A 175 26.16 -0.13 -1.59
C THR A 175 27.42 0.28 -0.81
N PRO A 176 27.58 -0.13 0.46
CA PRO A 176 28.71 0.27 1.29
C PRO A 176 30.06 -0.12 0.67
#